data_AF-A0A4Q1S8Z7-F1
#
_entry.id   AF-A0A4Q1S8Z7-F1
#
_cell.length_a   1.000
_cell.length_b   1.000
_cell.length_c   1.000
_cell.angle_alpha   90.00
_cell.angle_beta   90.00
_cell.angle_gamma   90.00
#
_symmetry.space_group_name_H-M   'P 1'
#
loop_
_entity.id
_entity.type
_entity.pdbx_description
1 polymer ?
#
loop_
_entity_poly.entity_id
_entity_poly.type
_entity_poly.pdbx_seq_one_letter_code
_entity_poly.pdbx_strand_id
1 'polypeptide(L)'
;MEEIRDVVWQALTTVHAPLALGDRAARRYPSAVVPFAALREPTQEAMRDLAALLAVEEELFVGWSKAAGPLPVVDELAVLFEITALQMAPASTAADSLETDPRIERLDAGHGPEMVALTDVAFPGFFRPETYRMGRYWGMREGRELVAMAGERLALPGLREISAVCTHPAYTGRGYASALIRHVLRQHQQDGLHSFLHVSDFNTHAIRLYERLGFVPLGATQVTRVRRVT
;
A
#
# COMPACT_ATOMS: atom_id res chain seq x y z
N MET A 1 9.57 -4.90 -16.19
CA MET A 1 8.76 -3.72 -15.85
C MET A 1 9.71 -2.64 -15.36
N GLU A 2 9.45 -1.37 -15.68
CA GLU A 2 10.24 -0.23 -15.21
C GLU A 2 9.62 0.37 -13.93
N GLU A 3 10.34 1.30 -13.29
CA GLU A 3 9.83 2.04 -12.13
C GLU A 3 8.51 2.78 -12.46
N ILE A 4 7.49 2.54 -11.65
CA ILE A 4 6.20 3.21 -11.71
C ILE A 4 6.30 4.47 -10.85
N ARG A 5 6.19 5.64 -11.49
CA ARG A 5 6.26 6.94 -10.82
C ARG A 5 4.87 7.46 -10.45
N ASP A 6 4.80 8.35 -9.46
CA ASP A 6 3.58 9.06 -9.07
C ASP A 6 2.38 8.13 -8.81
N VAL A 7 2.64 6.93 -8.29
CA VAL A 7 1.68 5.82 -8.17
C VAL A 7 0.38 6.24 -7.47
N VAL A 8 0.50 7.03 -6.40
CA VAL A 8 -0.65 7.52 -5.62
C VAL A 8 -1.47 8.53 -6.43
N TRP A 9 -0.81 9.45 -7.15
CA TRP A 9 -1.48 10.42 -8.02
C TRP A 9 -2.21 9.73 -9.17
N GLN A 10 -1.53 8.81 -9.86
CA GLN A 10 -2.10 8.02 -10.94
C GLN A 10 -3.31 7.21 -10.46
N ALA A 11 -3.22 6.54 -9.31
CA ALA A 11 -4.35 5.81 -8.76
C ALA A 11 -5.57 6.72 -8.50
N LEU A 12 -5.36 7.84 -7.79
CA LEU A 12 -6.41 8.82 -7.44
C LEU A 12 -6.98 9.58 -8.65
N THR A 13 -6.34 9.52 -9.82
CA THR A 13 -6.80 10.15 -11.06
C THR A 13 -7.35 9.15 -12.07
N THR A 14 -7.24 7.84 -11.80
CA THR A 14 -7.69 6.77 -12.69
C THR A 14 -8.62 5.79 -11.96
N VAL A 15 -8.13 4.60 -11.59
CA VAL A 15 -8.91 3.50 -11.02
C VAL A 15 -9.56 3.88 -9.69
N HIS A 16 -8.89 4.71 -8.89
CA HIS A 16 -9.40 5.18 -7.60
C HIS A 16 -9.98 6.59 -7.66
N ALA A 17 -10.29 7.13 -8.83
CA ALA A 17 -10.99 8.42 -8.94
C ALA A 17 -12.28 8.49 -8.09
N PRO A 18 -13.10 7.43 -7.98
CA PRO A 18 -14.28 7.46 -7.09
C PRO A 18 -13.97 7.52 -5.58
N LEU A 19 -12.73 7.23 -5.18
CA LEU A 19 -12.27 7.34 -3.78
C LEU A 19 -11.56 8.68 -3.51
N ALA A 20 -11.24 9.47 -4.53
CA ALA A 20 -10.38 10.64 -4.36
C ALA A 20 -11.13 11.80 -3.69
N LEU A 21 -10.47 12.46 -2.73
CA LEU A 21 -10.84 13.76 -2.20
C LEU A 21 -9.81 14.81 -2.65
N GLY A 22 -10.24 16.05 -2.83
CA GLY A 22 -9.41 17.13 -3.37
C GLY A 22 -9.52 17.28 -4.89
N ASP A 23 -8.79 18.25 -5.44
CA ASP A 23 -8.87 18.58 -6.85
C ASP A 23 -7.48 18.79 -7.51
N ARG A 24 -7.31 19.84 -8.32
CA ARG A 24 -6.31 19.97 -9.39
C ARG A 24 -4.85 19.75 -8.97
N ALA A 25 -4.45 20.22 -7.80
CA ALA A 25 -3.05 20.24 -7.38
C ALA A 25 -2.72 19.18 -6.31
N ALA A 26 -3.70 18.81 -5.48
CA ALA A 26 -3.55 17.84 -4.40
C ALA A 26 -4.77 16.92 -4.29
N ARG A 27 -4.50 15.63 -4.10
CA ARG A 27 -5.54 14.62 -3.88
C ARG A 27 -5.15 13.69 -2.73
N ARG A 28 -6.14 13.17 -2.02
CA ARG A 28 -5.95 12.19 -0.96
C ARG A 28 -7.05 11.12 -0.95
N TYR A 29 -6.81 10.04 -0.23
CA TYR A 29 -7.85 9.09 0.15
C TYR A 29 -8.60 9.57 1.41
N PRO A 30 -9.87 9.17 1.62
CA PRO A 30 -10.59 9.45 2.85
C PRO A 30 -9.83 8.89 4.05
N SER A 31 -9.92 9.60 5.18
CA SER A 31 -9.22 9.20 6.40
C SER A 31 -9.63 7.81 6.87
N ALA A 32 -10.86 7.36 6.64
CA ALA A 32 -11.28 5.99 6.99
C ALA A 32 -10.67 4.88 6.09
N VAL A 33 -10.12 5.24 4.91
CA VAL A 33 -9.65 4.27 3.91
C VAL A 33 -8.15 4.03 4.00
N VAL A 34 -7.30 5.06 3.81
CA VAL A 34 -5.83 4.93 3.89
C VAL A 34 -5.17 6.31 4.03
N PRO A 35 -4.08 6.47 4.80
CA PRO A 35 -3.40 7.77 4.97
C PRO A 35 -2.48 8.13 3.81
N PHE A 36 -2.98 8.18 2.58
CA PHE A 36 -2.16 8.59 1.43
C PHE A 36 -2.72 9.84 0.74
N ALA A 37 -1.79 10.70 0.35
CA ALA A 37 -2.03 11.81 -0.56
C ALA A 37 -0.95 11.87 -1.64
N ALA A 38 -1.27 12.61 -2.70
CA ALA A 38 -0.35 12.91 -3.78
C ALA A 38 -0.57 14.33 -4.28
N LEU A 39 0.49 14.89 -4.83
CA LEU A 39 0.49 16.19 -5.49
C LEU A 39 0.64 15.98 -6.99
N ARG A 40 0.06 16.88 -7.78
CA ARG A 40 0.32 16.91 -9.23
C ARG A 40 1.77 17.31 -9.50
N GLU A 41 2.21 18.33 -8.79
CA GLU A 41 3.54 18.92 -8.82
C GLU A 41 3.89 19.35 -7.39
N PRO A 42 5.17 19.35 -6.99
CA PRO A 42 5.58 19.64 -5.63
C PRO A 42 5.71 21.16 -5.48
N THR A 43 4.59 21.88 -5.44
CA THR A 43 4.58 23.34 -5.24
C THR A 43 4.08 23.70 -3.85
N GLN A 44 4.45 24.88 -3.34
CA GLN A 44 3.87 25.39 -2.08
C GLN A 44 2.35 25.53 -2.18
N GLU A 45 1.83 25.91 -3.35
CA GLU A 45 0.38 25.96 -3.61
C GLU A 45 -0.26 24.58 -3.43
N ALA A 46 0.30 23.54 -4.04
CA ALA A 46 -0.21 22.17 -3.89
C ALA A 46 -0.14 21.68 -2.43
N MET A 47 0.89 22.08 -1.68
CA MET A 47 1.01 21.76 -0.25
C MET A 47 -0.03 22.49 0.61
N ARG A 48 -0.36 23.76 0.30
CA ARG A 48 -1.46 24.47 0.98
C ARG A 48 -2.83 23.88 0.63
N ASP A 49 -3.05 23.52 -0.64
CA ASP A 49 -4.27 22.84 -1.07
C ASP A 49 -4.41 21.49 -0.35
N LEU A 50 -3.32 20.73 -0.21
CA LEU A 50 -3.32 19.52 0.58
C LEU A 50 -3.70 19.81 2.03
N ALA A 51 -3.08 20.81 2.67
CA ALA A 51 -3.39 21.20 4.04
C ALA A 51 -4.88 21.52 4.25
N ALA A 52 -5.52 22.18 3.28
CA ALA A 52 -6.96 22.48 3.33
C ALA A 52 -7.86 21.22 3.36
N LEU A 53 -7.35 20.05 2.93
CA LEU A 53 -8.06 18.76 2.92
C LEU A 53 -7.90 17.93 4.21
N LEU A 54 -7.08 18.37 5.16
CA LEU A 54 -6.81 17.65 6.42
C LEU A 54 -7.59 18.27 7.58
N ALA A 55 -8.00 17.47 8.56
CA ALA A 55 -8.33 18.03 9.87
C ALA A 55 -7.05 18.48 10.61
N VAL A 56 -7.16 19.42 11.54
CA VAL A 56 -6.03 19.78 12.43
C VAL A 56 -5.58 18.53 13.20
N GLU A 57 -4.27 18.36 13.37
CA GLU A 57 -3.60 17.15 13.88
C GLU A 57 -3.75 15.89 13.01
N GLU A 58 -4.44 15.96 11.86
CA GLU A 58 -4.48 14.81 10.95
C GLU A 58 -3.12 14.59 10.30
N GLU A 59 -2.76 13.30 10.17
CA GLU A 59 -1.52 12.86 9.57
C GLU A 59 -1.77 11.97 8.35
N LEU A 60 -0.92 12.15 7.34
CA LEU A 60 -0.88 11.27 6.18
C LEU A 60 0.50 11.21 5.55
N PHE A 61 0.65 10.29 4.60
CA PHE A 61 1.86 10.09 3.83
C PHE A 61 1.71 10.68 2.42
N VAL A 62 2.70 11.47 2.01
CA VAL A 62 2.84 11.98 0.64
C VAL A 62 4.01 11.27 -0.01
N GLY A 63 3.75 10.54 -1.09
CA GLY A 63 4.80 9.90 -1.90
C GLY A 63 5.41 10.90 -2.89
N TRP A 64 6.73 11.03 -2.89
CA TRP A 64 7.46 11.93 -3.79
C TRP A 64 8.80 11.32 -4.24
N SER A 65 9.16 11.50 -5.51
CA SER A 65 10.43 10.96 -6.02
C SER A 65 11.63 11.65 -5.39
N LYS A 66 12.59 10.88 -4.87
CA LYS A 66 13.84 11.42 -4.30
C LYS A 66 14.62 12.28 -5.31
N ALA A 67 14.58 11.89 -6.58
CA ALA A 67 15.28 12.60 -7.65
C ALA A 67 14.69 14.00 -7.93
N ALA A 68 13.43 14.23 -7.54
CA ALA A 68 12.75 15.51 -7.69
C ALA A 68 12.95 16.45 -6.48
N GLY A 69 13.76 16.06 -5.49
CA GLY A 69 14.04 16.86 -4.30
C GLY A 69 13.01 16.69 -3.17
N PRO A 70 13.18 17.41 -2.04
CA PRO A 70 12.25 17.36 -0.92
C PRO A 70 10.91 18.02 -1.26
N LEU A 71 9.87 17.71 -0.49
CA LEU A 71 8.59 18.41 -0.58
C LEU A 71 8.75 19.89 -0.17
N PRO A 72 8.01 20.82 -0.80
CA PRO A 72 7.97 22.21 -0.38
C PRO A 72 7.44 22.36 1.04
N VAL A 73 8.00 23.31 1.77
CA VAL A 73 7.57 23.64 3.13
C VAL A 73 6.50 24.73 3.11
N VAL A 74 5.46 24.57 3.93
CA VAL A 74 4.38 25.54 4.18
C VAL A 74 4.08 25.54 5.69
N ASP A 75 3.50 26.62 6.21
CA ASP A 75 3.31 26.79 7.66
C ASP A 75 2.24 25.86 8.23
N GLU A 76 1.31 25.40 7.40
CA GLU A 76 0.15 24.58 7.79
C GLU A 76 0.49 23.09 7.95
N LEU A 77 1.64 22.64 7.43
CA LEU A 77 2.06 21.23 7.44
C LEU A 77 3.44 21.05 8.05
N ALA A 78 3.50 20.30 9.15
CA ALA A 78 4.76 19.84 9.72
C ALA A 78 5.19 18.51 9.09
N VAL A 79 6.44 18.44 8.62
CA VAL A 79 7.09 17.17 8.24
C VAL A 79 7.52 16.44 9.50
N LEU A 80 7.04 15.20 9.68
CA LEU A 80 7.37 14.38 10.85
C LEU A 80 8.61 13.52 10.61
N PHE A 81 8.61 12.77 9.51
CA PHE A 81 9.73 11.94 9.06
C PHE A 81 9.57 11.53 7.60
N GLU A 82 10.65 11.01 7.03
CA GLU A 82 10.67 10.41 5.70
C GLU A 82 11.07 8.93 5.77
N ILE A 83 10.49 8.12 4.89
CA ILE A 83 10.83 6.71 4.70
C ILE A 83 11.18 6.50 3.24
N THR A 84 12.23 5.74 2.95
CA THR A 84 12.46 5.21 1.59
C THR A 84 11.61 3.96 1.39
N ALA A 85 10.73 3.96 0.40
CA ALA A 85 9.99 2.80 -0.03
C ALA A 85 10.60 2.24 -1.31
N LEU A 86 11.15 1.03 -1.24
CA LEU A 86 11.62 0.27 -2.39
C LEU A 86 10.41 -0.25 -3.16
N GLN A 87 10.36 0.04 -4.46
CA GLN A 87 9.38 -0.52 -5.37
C GLN A 87 9.92 -1.81 -5.95
N MET A 88 9.14 -2.90 -5.86
CA MET A 88 9.53 -4.21 -6.39
C MET A 88 8.42 -4.81 -7.22
N ALA A 89 8.79 -5.68 -8.15
CA ALA A 89 7.84 -6.46 -8.94
C ALA A 89 8.40 -7.83 -9.36
N PRO A 90 7.55 -8.81 -9.67
CA PRO A 90 8.00 -10.12 -10.16
C PRO A 90 8.85 -9.96 -11.43
N ALA A 91 10.01 -10.62 -11.48
CA ALA A 91 10.89 -10.64 -12.64
C ALA A 91 10.25 -11.35 -13.85
N SER A 92 9.36 -12.31 -13.59
CA SER A 92 8.60 -13.03 -14.59
C SER A 92 7.14 -13.13 -14.18
N THR A 93 6.24 -13.05 -15.17
CA THR A 93 4.81 -13.32 -15.03
C THR A 93 4.48 -14.81 -15.23
N ALA A 94 5.47 -15.66 -15.55
CA ALA A 94 5.27 -17.07 -15.80
C ALA A 94 4.98 -17.80 -14.48
N ALA A 95 3.74 -18.27 -14.37
CA ALA A 95 3.14 -18.81 -13.16
C ALA A 95 2.98 -20.33 -13.21
N ASP A 96 3.89 -21.05 -13.86
CA ASP A 96 3.70 -22.47 -14.16
C ASP A 96 3.69 -23.39 -12.92
N SER A 97 3.73 -22.85 -11.69
CA SER A 97 3.46 -23.61 -10.46
C SER A 97 2.99 -22.76 -9.28
N LEU A 98 2.19 -21.70 -9.49
CA LEU A 98 1.54 -21.01 -8.36
C LEU A 98 0.34 -21.82 -7.86
N GLU A 99 0.60 -22.98 -7.27
CA GLU A 99 -0.41 -23.73 -6.51
C GLU A 99 -0.97 -22.83 -5.39
N THR A 100 -2.28 -22.70 -5.35
CA THR A 100 -2.97 -21.96 -4.29
C THR A 100 -3.26 -22.89 -3.13
N ASP A 101 -2.89 -22.46 -1.93
CA ASP A 101 -3.23 -23.19 -0.72
C ASP A 101 -4.75 -23.16 -0.51
N PRO A 102 -5.42 -24.34 -0.40
CA PRO A 102 -6.87 -24.40 -0.27
C PRO A 102 -7.40 -23.78 1.03
N ARG A 103 -6.53 -23.47 2.00
CA ARG A 103 -6.88 -22.78 3.25
C ARG A 103 -7.04 -21.27 3.09
N ILE A 104 -6.71 -20.71 1.92
CA ILE A 104 -6.84 -19.28 1.65
C ILE A 104 -8.31 -18.95 1.37
N GLU A 105 -8.86 -18.01 2.14
CA GLU A 105 -10.23 -17.52 1.97
C GLU A 105 -10.27 -16.05 1.55
N ARG A 106 -11.38 -15.63 0.92
CA ARG A 106 -11.62 -14.22 0.57
C ARG A 106 -12.14 -13.47 1.79
N LEU A 107 -11.54 -12.32 2.10
CA LEU A 107 -11.97 -11.42 3.17
C LEU A 107 -12.78 -10.25 2.60
N ASP A 108 -13.96 -10.00 3.14
CA ASP A 108 -14.86 -8.91 2.72
C ASP A 108 -15.05 -7.86 3.83
N ALA A 109 -15.98 -6.93 3.63
CA ALA A 109 -16.30 -5.88 4.60
C ALA A 109 -16.69 -6.42 5.99
N GLY A 110 -17.32 -7.60 6.05
CA GLY A 110 -17.71 -8.24 7.32
C GLY A 110 -16.51 -8.68 8.16
N HIS A 111 -15.36 -8.86 7.54
CA HIS A 111 -14.10 -9.22 8.20
C HIS A 111 -13.27 -8.02 8.66
N GLY A 112 -13.74 -6.79 8.39
CA GLY A 112 -13.02 -5.54 8.67
C GLY A 112 -12.41 -5.45 10.08
N PRO A 113 -13.17 -5.76 11.16
CA PRO A 113 -12.63 -5.74 12.53
C PRO A 113 -11.45 -6.71 12.75
N GLU A 114 -11.53 -7.92 12.21
CA GLU A 114 -10.44 -8.92 12.33
C GLU A 114 -9.20 -8.53 11.52
N MET A 115 -9.41 -7.93 10.33
CA MET A 115 -8.33 -7.42 9.49
C MET A 115 -7.59 -6.26 10.18
N VAL A 116 -8.33 -5.33 10.78
CA VAL A 116 -7.76 -4.23 11.59
C VAL A 116 -6.99 -4.80 12.78
N ALA A 117 -7.58 -5.73 13.54
CA ALA A 117 -6.92 -6.34 14.69
C ALA A 117 -5.60 -7.04 14.32
N LEU A 118 -5.57 -7.84 13.25
CA LEU A 118 -4.35 -8.52 12.79
C LEU A 118 -3.28 -7.51 12.33
N THR A 119 -3.69 -6.49 11.58
CA THR A 119 -2.75 -5.50 11.05
C THR A 119 -2.25 -4.54 12.11
N ASP A 120 -3.03 -4.20 13.14
CA ASP A 120 -2.57 -3.35 14.24
C ASP A 120 -1.44 -4.00 15.04
N VAL A 121 -1.38 -5.34 15.10
CA VAL A 121 -0.24 -6.05 15.70
C VAL A 121 1.04 -5.86 14.89
N ALA A 122 0.95 -5.72 13.57
CA ALA A 122 2.10 -5.65 12.66
C ALA A 122 2.49 -4.21 12.28
N PHE A 123 1.49 -3.35 12.03
CA PHE A 123 1.59 -2.00 11.48
C PHE A 123 0.43 -1.12 12.02
N PRO A 124 0.49 -0.69 13.30
CA PRO A 124 -0.57 0.07 13.94
C PRO A 124 -1.08 1.26 13.12
N GLY A 125 -2.40 1.35 12.91
CA GLY A 125 -3.09 2.51 12.32
C GLY A 125 -2.94 2.68 10.80
N PHE A 126 -2.24 1.79 10.11
CA PHE A 126 -2.08 1.85 8.65
C PHE A 126 -3.27 1.21 7.91
N PHE A 127 -3.76 0.08 8.40
CA PHE A 127 -5.02 -0.51 7.96
C PHE A 127 -6.16 0.11 8.78
N ARG A 128 -7.20 0.55 8.10
CA ARG A 128 -8.31 1.34 8.64
C ARG A 128 -9.63 0.63 8.39
N PRO A 129 -10.73 1.00 9.08
CA PRO A 129 -12.01 0.31 8.97
C PRO A 129 -12.54 0.17 7.54
N GLU A 130 -12.21 1.09 6.65
CA GLU A 130 -12.63 1.06 5.25
C GLU A 130 -11.51 0.72 4.25
N THR A 131 -10.33 0.28 4.70
CA THR A 131 -9.23 -0.08 3.78
C THR A 131 -9.61 -1.21 2.82
N TYR A 132 -10.57 -2.07 3.19
CA TYR A 132 -11.12 -3.10 2.31
C TYR A 132 -11.65 -2.54 0.98
N ARG A 133 -12.00 -1.24 0.91
CA ARG A 133 -12.45 -0.56 -0.31
C ARG A 133 -11.33 -0.39 -1.35
N MET A 134 -10.07 -0.55 -0.97
CA MET A 134 -8.92 -0.44 -1.86
C MET A 134 -8.78 -1.62 -2.84
N GLY A 135 -9.40 -2.75 -2.54
CA GLY A 135 -9.38 -3.92 -3.42
C GLY A 135 -9.66 -5.23 -2.69
N ARG A 136 -9.15 -6.32 -3.25
CA ARG A 136 -9.33 -7.66 -2.71
C ARG A 136 -8.29 -8.01 -1.66
N TYR A 137 -8.74 -8.74 -0.65
CA TYR A 137 -8.01 -9.27 0.48
C TYR A 137 -8.29 -10.76 0.67
N TRP A 138 -7.27 -11.47 1.13
CA TRP A 138 -7.33 -12.90 1.41
C TRP A 138 -6.65 -13.20 2.74
N GLY A 139 -7.16 -14.21 3.42
CA GLY A 139 -6.76 -14.59 4.75
C GLY A 139 -6.48 -16.08 4.89
N MET A 140 -5.77 -16.43 5.94
CA MET A 140 -5.61 -17.81 6.40
C MET A 140 -5.87 -17.87 7.91
N ARG A 141 -6.54 -18.94 8.34
CA ARG A 141 -6.97 -19.12 9.74
C ARG A 141 -6.25 -20.27 10.42
N GLU A 142 -6.13 -20.15 11.75
CA GLU A 142 -5.86 -21.27 12.65
C GLU A 142 -7.04 -21.38 13.62
N GLY A 143 -7.85 -22.43 13.46
CA GLY A 143 -9.16 -22.52 14.11
C GLY A 143 -10.09 -21.40 13.64
N ARG A 144 -10.51 -20.52 14.56
CA ARG A 144 -11.37 -19.37 14.28
C ARG A 144 -10.60 -18.07 14.08
N GLU A 145 -9.32 -18.04 14.35
CA GLU A 145 -8.52 -16.81 14.36
C GLU A 145 -7.92 -16.54 12.98
N LEU A 146 -8.06 -15.31 12.48
CA LEU A 146 -7.35 -14.83 11.30
C LEU A 146 -5.87 -14.59 11.67
N VAL A 147 -4.97 -15.44 11.20
CA VAL A 147 -3.55 -15.40 11.60
C VAL A 147 -2.63 -14.80 10.55
N ALA A 148 -3.08 -14.71 9.29
CA ALA A 148 -2.32 -14.10 8.21
C ALA A 148 -3.26 -13.52 7.16
N MET A 149 -2.85 -12.43 6.52
CA MET A 149 -3.57 -11.87 5.37
C MET A 149 -2.63 -11.18 4.39
N ALA A 150 -3.12 -11.01 3.17
CA ALA A 150 -2.55 -10.14 2.14
C ALA A 150 -3.69 -9.60 1.28
N GLY A 151 -3.44 -8.52 0.55
CA GLY A 151 -4.44 -8.00 -0.36
C GLY A 151 -3.91 -6.95 -1.31
N GLU A 152 -4.82 -6.12 -1.75
CA GLU A 152 -4.62 -5.11 -2.78
C GLU A 152 -4.69 -3.71 -2.18
N ARG A 153 -3.84 -2.80 -2.68
CA ARG A 153 -3.88 -1.39 -2.29
C ARG A 153 -3.93 -0.47 -3.50
N LEU A 154 -2.82 0.10 -3.96
CA LEU A 154 -2.84 1.04 -5.08
C LEU A 154 -3.18 0.33 -6.41
N ALA A 155 -3.93 1.03 -7.26
CA ALA A 155 -4.47 0.51 -8.49
C ALA A 155 -4.32 1.50 -9.63
N LEU A 156 -3.74 1.07 -10.73
CA LEU A 156 -3.61 1.84 -11.96
C LEU A 156 -4.15 0.98 -13.11
N PRO A 157 -4.44 1.55 -14.29
CA PRO A 157 -4.82 0.75 -15.45
C PRO A 157 -3.77 -0.34 -15.73
N GLY A 158 -4.18 -1.61 -15.70
CA GLY A 158 -3.30 -2.77 -15.91
C GLY A 158 -2.35 -3.13 -14.76
N LEU A 159 -2.39 -2.43 -13.64
CA LEU A 159 -1.42 -2.58 -12.53
C LEU A 159 -2.14 -2.66 -11.18
N ARG A 160 -1.68 -3.56 -10.30
CA ARG A 160 -2.23 -3.72 -8.95
C ARG A 160 -1.15 -3.95 -7.91
N GLU A 161 -1.20 -3.18 -6.84
CA GLU A 161 -0.26 -3.26 -5.74
C GLU A 161 -0.64 -4.38 -4.77
N ILE A 162 0.32 -5.26 -4.47
CA ILE A 162 0.24 -6.21 -3.36
C ILE A 162 0.56 -5.46 -2.06
N SER A 163 -0.31 -5.60 -1.07
CA SER A 163 -0.21 -4.88 0.19
C SER A 163 -0.77 -5.68 1.37
N ALA A 164 -0.70 -5.08 2.56
CA ALA A 164 -1.22 -5.63 3.81
C ALA A 164 -0.75 -7.06 4.12
N VAL A 165 0.42 -7.46 3.61
CA VAL A 165 1.02 -8.76 3.87
C VAL A 165 1.47 -8.79 5.33
N CYS A 166 0.76 -9.54 6.15
CA CYS A 166 1.11 -9.70 7.56
C CYS A 166 0.77 -11.10 8.05
N THR A 167 1.45 -11.50 9.12
CA THR A 167 1.23 -12.76 9.82
C THR A 167 1.38 -12.46 11.30
N HIS A 168 0.43 -12.92 12.10
CA HIS A 168 0.46 -12.74 13.54
C HIS A 168 1.79 -13.32 14.10
N PRO A 169 2.49 -12.62 15.02
CA PRO A 169 3.83 -13.00 15.47
C PRO A 169 3.96 -14.47 15.94
N ALA A 170 2.93 -14.99 16.63
CA ALA A 170 2.88 -16.37 17.11
C ALA A 170 2.77 -17.45 16.01
N TYR A 171 2.49 -17.04 14.77
CA TYR A 171 2.24 -17.90 13.62
C TYR A 171 3.26 -17.70 12.48
N THR A 172 4.33 -16.94 12.74
CA THR A 172 5.42 -16.71 11.77
C THR A 172 6.24 -17.98 11.50
N GLY A 173 6.99 -17.99 10.39
CA GLY A 173 7.84 -19.12 10.00
C GLY A 173 7.11 -20.34 9.38
N ARG A 174 5.78 -20.27 9.21
CA ARG A 174 4.95 -21.38 8.69
C ARG A 174 4.57 -21.26 7.20
N GLY A 175 5.09 -20.25 6.50
CA GLY A 175 4.89 -20.07 5.06
C GLY A 175 3.61 -19.32 4.63
N TYR A 176 2.79 -18.80 5.56
CA TYR A 176 1.54 -18.10 5.22
C TYR A 176 1.74 -16.91 4.28
N ALA A 177 2.70 -16.02 4.57
CA ALA A 177 2.97 -14.86 3.73
C ALA A 177 3.32 -15.26 2.28
N SER A 178 4.16 -16.28 2.11
CA SER A 178 4.51 -16.81 0.79
C SER A 178 3.30 -17.39 0.06
N ALA A 179 2.45 -18.16 0.74
CA ALA A 179 1.23 -18.73 0.16
C ALA A 179 0.26 -17.64 -0.29
N LEU A 180 0.03 -16.64 0.56
CA LEU A 180 -0.84 -15.50 0.27
C LEU A 180 -0.31 -14.65 -0.89
N ILE A 181 0.99 -14.31 -0.92
CA ILE A 181 1.57 -13.54 -2.05
C ILE A 181 1.42 -14.30 -3.36
N ARG A 182 1.69 -15.61 -3.40
CA ARG A 182 1.49 -16.44 -4.60
C ARG A 182 0.03 -16.45 -5.06
N HIS A 183 -0.89 -16.51 -4.10
CA HIS A 183 -2.32 -16.41 -4.40
C HIS A 183 -2.68 -15.06 -5.02
N VAL A 184 -2.24 -13.95 -4.44
CA VAL A 184 -2.49 -12.61 -5.02
C VAL A 184 -1.89 -12.47 -6.42
N LEU A 185 -0.65 -12.95 -6.63
CA LEU A 185 -0.01 -12.97 -7.94
C LEU A 185 -0.84 -13.73 -8.98
N ARG A 186 -1.35 -14.90 -8.61
CA ARG A 186 -2.24 -15.70 -9.48
C ARG A 186 -3.53 -14.95 -9.80
N GLN A 187 -4.16 -14.31 -8.81
CA GLN A 187 -5.38 -13.52 -9.03
C GLN A 187 -5.12 -12.36 -10.00
N HIS A 188 -4.04 -11.59 -9.80
CA HIS A 188 -3.66 -10.52 -10.71
C HIS A 188 -3.41 -11.06 -12.13
N GLN A 189 -2.70 -12.18 -12.27
CA GLN A 189 -2.45 -12.79 -13.57
C GLN A 189 -3.75 -13.21 -14.29
N GLN A 190 -4.69 -13.84 -13.56
CA GLN A 190 -5.99 -14.24 -14.11
C GLN A 190 -6.80 -13.04 -14.64
N ASP A 191 -6.62 -11.88 -14.02
CA ASP A 191 -7.26 -10.63 -14.42
C ASP A 191 -6.46 -9.84 -15.48
N GLY A 192 -5.30 -10.37 -15.92
CA GLY A 192 -4.41 -9.68 -16.86
C GLY A 192 -3.71 -8.45 -16.26
N LEU A 193 -3.50 -8.43 -14.94
CA LEU A 193 -2.88 -7.33 -14.19
C LEU A 193 -1.41 -7.62 -13.89
N HIS A 194 -0.58 -6.59 -13.96
CA HIS A 194 0.81 -6.61 -13.52
C HIS A 194 0.90 -6.27 -12.02
N SER A 195 1.64 -7.08 -11.28
CA SER A 195 1.81 -6.92 -9.84
C SER A 195 3.04 -6.08 -9.52
N PHE A 196 2.91 -5.21 -8.52
CA PHE A 196 4.04 -4.52 -7.89
C PHE A 196 3.78 -4.40 -6.38
N LEU A 197 4.78 -3.98 -5.63
CA LEU A 197 4.64 -3.65 -4.21
C LEU A 197 5.63 -2.59 -3.79
N HIS A 198 5.36 -1.98 -2.64
CA HIS A 198 6.31 -1.13 -1.93
C HIS A 198 6.65 -1.74 -0.57
N VAL A 199 7.93 -1.68 -0.21
CA VAL A 199 8.44 -2.12 1.08
C VAL A 199 9.43 -1.09 1.62
N SER A 200 9.37 -0.78 2.92
CA SER A 200 10.38 0.09 3.54
C SER A 200 11.76 -0.55 3.40
N ASP A 201 12.77 0.27 3.05
CA ASP A 201 14.18 -0.12 2.96
C ASP A 201 14.74 -0.76 4.24
N PHE A 202 14.21 -0.39 5.42
CA PHE A 202 14.59 -1.00 6.69
C PHE A 202 13.96 -2.38 6.95
N ASN A 203 12.92 -2.79 6.21
CA ASN A 203 12.26 -4.08 6.39
C ASN A 203 12.98 -5.20 5.62
N THR A 204 14.20 -5.50 6.05
CA THR A 204 15.07 -6.50 5.41
C THR A 204 14.47 -7.90 5.39
N HIS A 205 13.61 -8.25 6.36
CA HIS A 205 12.92 -9.55 6.38
C HIS A 205 11.91 -9.67 5.23
N ALA A 206 11.07 -8.64 5.01
CA ALA A 206 10.11 -8.62 3.92
C ALA A 206 10.81 -8.54 2.56
N ILE A 207 11.87 -7.73 2.42
CA ILE A 207 12.66 -7.64 1.19
C ILE A 207 13.17 -9.03 0.78
N ARG A 208 13.83 -9.76 1.69
CA ARG A 208 14.33 -11.12 1.41
C ARG A 208 13.22 -12.11 1.08
N LEU A 209 12.02 -11.94 1.66
CA LEU A 209 10.86 -12.74 1.30
C LEU A 209 10.45 -12.49 -0.15
N TYR A 210 10.32 -11.23 -0.56
CA TYR A 210 9.94 -10.86 -1.91
C TYR A 210 10.99 -11.32 -2.94
N GLU A 211 12.29 -11.14 -2.65
CA GLU A 211 13.39 -11.65 -3.51
C GLU A 211 13.30 -13.16 -3.73
N ARG A 212 13.06 -13.95 -2.67
CA ARG A 212 12.87 -15.41 -2.79
C ARG A 212 11.63 -15.79 -3.61
N LEU A 213 10.63 -14.91 -3.66
CA LEU A 213 9.43 -15.07 -4.48
C LEU A 213 9.61 -14.53 -5.90
N GLY A 214 10.84 -14.13 -6.27
CA GLY A 214 11.19 -13.69 -7.63
C GLY A 214 10.89 -12.21 -7.89
N PHE A 215 10.66 -11.40 -6.85
CA PHE A 215 10.56 -9.95 -7.01
C PHE A 215 11.95 -9.34 -7.16
N VAL A 216 12.05 -8.34 -8.04
CA VAL A 216 13.25 -7.54 -8.28
C VAL A 216 12.93 -6.07 -8.00
N PRO A 217 13.91 -5.29 -7.50
CA PRO A 217 13.75 -3.86 -7.31
C PRO A 217 13.61 -3.14 -8.65
N LEU A 218 12.70 -2.17 -8.71
CA LEU A 218 12.49 -1.29 -9.87
C LEU A 218 13.02 0.12 -9.63
N GLY A 219 12.96 0.58 -8.38
CA GLY A 219 13.28 1.94 -8.00
C GLY A 219 12.95 2.19 -6.53
N ALA A 220 12.99 3.45 -6.12
CA ALA A 220 12.74 3.86 -4.75
C ALA A 220 12.08 5.23 -4.70
N THR A 221 11.08 5.37 -3.84
CA THR A 221 10.32 6.62 -3.64
C THR A 221 10.46 7.07 -2.20
N GLN A 222 10.63 8.37 -1.97
CA GLN A 222 10.51 8.94 -0.63
C GLN A 222 9.04 9.04 -0.27
N VAL A 223 8.71 8.60 0.94
CA VAL A 223 7.37 8.73 1.51
C VAL A 223 7.50 9.61 2.74
N THR A 224 6.93 10.81 2.66
CA THR A 224 7.02 11.81 3.72
C THR A 224 5.74 11.79 4.55
N ARG A 225 5.86 11.60 5.87
CA ARG A 225 4.73 11.76 6.78
C ARG A 225 4.60 13.22 7.17
N VAL A 226 3.44 13.80 6.91
CA VAL A 226 3.11 15.18 7.26
C VAL A 226 1.93 15.21 8.23
N ARG A 227 1.87 16.27 9.05
CA ARG A 227 0.76 16.56 9.96
C ARG A 227 0.25 17.98 9.75
N ARG A 228 -1.06 18.16 9.74
CA ARG A 228 -1.66 19.50 9.76
C ARG A 228 -1.55 20.12 11.15
N VAL A 229 -0.94 21.31 11.25
CA VAL A 229 -0.71 22.01 12.53
C VAL A 229 -1.68 23.16 12.81
N THR A 230 -2.27 23.77 11.78
CA THR A 230 -3.17 24.93 11.88
C THR A 230 -4.35 24.85 10.93
#